data_AF-A0A924VI39-F1
#
_entry.id   AF-A0A924VI39-F1
#
_cell.length_a   1.000
_cell.length_b   1.000
_cell.length_c   1.000
_cell.angle_alpha   90.00
_cell.angle_beta   90.00
_cell.angle_gamma   90.00
#
_symmetry.space_group_name_H-M   'P 1'
#
loop_
_entity.id
_entity.type
_entity.pdbx_description
1 polymer ?
#
loop_
_entity_poly.entity_id
_entity_poly.type
_entity_poly.pdbx_seq_one_letter_code
_entity_poly.pdbx_strand_id
1 'polypeptide(L)'
;MTDPTAAATQANLKRVRTRHFQSAKENGVKITGLTSYDQLTASIFDAAGIDFLLVGDSAGNNVLGYETTLPVTVDDLIPLTRAVAGAVTRAFVVADMPFGSYETGPGEAPHTAFRFMKEPHAHALKFEGGVRSAGEVR
;
A
#
# COMPACT_ATOMS: atom_id res chain seq x y z
N MET A 1 -23.08 2.56 24.65
CA MET A 1 -23.88 1.41 24.19
C MET A 1 -23.31 1.00 22.86
N THR A 2 -22.35 0.07 22.87
CA THR A 2 -21.69 -0.44 21.65
C THR A 2 -22.70 -1.26 20.88
N ASP A 3 -23.01 -0.84 19.65
CA ASP A 3 -23.96 -1.51 18.79
C ASP A 3 -23.47 -2.94 18.47
N PRO A 4 -24.14 -4.00 18.96
CA PRO A 4 -23.71 -5.39 18.74
C PRO A 4 -23.75 -5.78 17.25
N THR A 5 -24.47 -5.01 16.41
CA THR A 5 -24.53 -5.19 14.96
C THR A 5 -23.23 -4.79 14.26
N ALA A 6 -22.47 -3.83 14.81
CA ALA A 6 -21.15 -3.45 14.30
C ALA A 6 -20.10 -4.55 14.55
N ALA A 7 -20.16 -5.21 15.71
CA ALA A 7 -19.27 -6.31 16.07
C ALA A 7 -19.53 -7.59 15.24
N ALA A 8 -20.79 -7.87 14.90
CA ALA A 8 -21.15 -9.01 14.06
C ALA A 8 -20.72 -8.84 12.58
N THR A 9 -20.56 -7.60 12.11
CA THR A 9 -20.14 -7.30 10.73
C THR A 9 -18.64 -7.51 10.49
N GLN A 10 -17.81 -7.49 11.54
CA GLN A 10 -16.36 -7.71 11.43
C GLN A 10 -15.96 -9.18 11.19
N ALA A 11 -16.85 -10.14 11.50
CA ALA A 11 -16.49 -11.56 11.60
C ALA A 11 -16.27 -12.30 10.26
N ASN A 12 -16.38 -11.65 9.09
CA ASN A 12 -16.18 -12.34 7.80
C ASN A 12 -15.68 -11.44 6.68
N LEU A 13 -14.76 -10.53 7.00
CA LEU A 13 -14.22 -9.62 6.01
C LEU A 13 -13.16 -10.34 5.15
N LYS A 14 -13.56 -10.73 3.93
CA LYS A 14 -12.69 -11.39 2.94
C LYS A 14 -11.53 -10.47 2.54
N ARG A 15 -10.38 -11.07 2.19
CA ARG A 15 -9.19 -10.34 1.70
C ARG A 15 -9.52 -9.40 0.55
N VAL A 16 -9.13 -8.14 0.70
CA VAL A 16 -9.38 -7.06 -0.25
C VAL A 16 -8.54 -7.28 -1.52
N ARG A 17 -9.11 -6.90 -2.67
CA ARG A 17 -8.57 -7.13 -4.02
C ARG A 17 -9.04 -5.98 -4.90
N THR A 18 -8.37 -5.77 -6.04
CA THR A 18 -8.68 -4.68 -6.99
C THR A 18 -10.17 -4.60 -7.38
N ARG A 19 -10.80 -5.75 -7.68
CA ARG A 19 -12.25 -5.83 -8.00
C ARG A 19 -13.16 -5.31 -6.88
N HIS A 20 -12.74 -5.38 -5.61
CA HIS A 20 -13.52 -4.86 -4.51
C HIS A 20 -13.54 -3.32 -4.51
N PHE A 21 -12.45 -2.67 -4.94
CA PHE A 21 -12.42 -1.20 -5.08
C PHE A 21 -13.34 -0.72 -6.20
N GLN A 22 -13.35 -1.43 -7.33
CA GLN A 22 -14.29 -1.15 -8.41
C GLN A 22 -15.74 -1.28 -7.94
N SER A 23 -16.07 -2.41 -7.28
CA SER A 23 -17.41 -2.64 -6.75
C SER A 23 -17.80 -1.60 -5.69
N ALA A 24 -16.89 -1.20 -4.80
CA ALA A 24 -17.15 -0.15 -3.82
C ALA A 24 -17.50 1.18 -4.49
N LYS A 25 -16.76 1.55 -5.55
CA LYS A 25 -17.05 2.75 -6.35
C LYS A 25 -18.42 2.68 -7.02
N GLU A 26 -18.76 1.57 -7.65
CA GLU A 26 -20.05 1.34 -8.32
C GLU A 26 -21.23 1.42 -7.34
N ASN A 27 -21.04 0.95 -6.11
CA ASN A 27 -22.07 0.93 -5.07
C ASN A 27 -22.04 2.13 -4.11
N GLY A 28 -21.18 3.13 -4.35
CA GLY A 28 -21.05 4.31 -3.50
C GLY A 28 -20.49 4.04 -2.10
N VAL A 29 -19.88 2.89 -1.87
CA VAL A 29 -19.23 2.52 -0.60
C VAL A 29 -17.88 3.23 -0.51
N LYS A 30 -17.61 3.86 0.64
CA LYS A 30 -16.34 4.55 0.88
C LYS A 30 -15.22 3.55 1.10
N ILE A 31 -14.08 3.80 0.46
CA ILE A 31 -12.84 3.03 0.63
C ILE A 31 -11.98 3.76 1.67
N THR A 32 -11.46 3.02 2.63
CA THR A 32 -10.56 3.52 3.68
C THR A 32 -9.13 3.08 3.43
N GLY A 33 -8.20 4.01 3.56
CA GLY A 33 -6.77 3.76 3.39
C GLY A 33 -5.96 4.48 4.43
N LEU A 34 -4.92 3.82 4.94
CA LEU A 34 -3.94 4.40 5.86
C LEU A 34 -2.52 4.03 5.44
N THR A 35 -1.56 4.85 5.85
CA THR A 35 -0.15 4.45 5.75
C THR A 35 0.25 3.54 6.89
N SER A 36 1.17 2.62 6.66
CA SER A 36 1.75 1.74 7.69
C SER A 36 3.15 1.30 7.25
N TYR A 37 4.05 1.07 8.22
CA TYR A 37 5.46 0.83 7.95
C TYR A 37 6.04 -0.34 8.77
N ASP A 38 5.23 -0.95 9.64
CA ASP A 38 5.67 -1.98 10.57
C ASP A 38 4.56 -3.00 10.83
N GLN A 39 4.94 -4.14 11.39
CA GLN A 39 4.03 -5.25 11.65
C GLN A 39 2.94 -4.89 12.68
N LEU A 40 3.26 -4.13 13.73
CA LEU A 40 2.34 -3.88 14.85
C LEU A 40 1.20 -2.98 14.40
N THR A 41 1.51 -1.86 13.74
CA THR A 41 0.50 -0.94 13.23
C THR A 41 -0.34 -1.58 12.13
N ALA A 42 0.29 -2.36 11.23
CA ALA A 42 -0.41 -3.06 10.16
C ALA A 42 -1.44 -4.06 10.70
N SER A 43 -1.09 -4.88 11.70
CA SER A 43 -2.04 -5.84 12.30
C SER A 43 -3.21 -5.14 13.00
N ILE A 44 -2.97 -3.99 13.65
CA ILE A 44 -4.04 -3.20 14.27
C ILE A 44 -5.00 -2.65 13.20
N PHE A 45 -4.46 -2.09 12.12
CA PHE A 45 -5.28 -1.55 11.04
C PHE A 45 -6.04 -2.62 10.26
N ASP A 46 -5.45 -3.80 10.06
CA ASP A 46 -6.12 -4.95 9.45
C ASP A 46 -7.33 -5.39 10.28
N ALA A 47 -7.15 -5.53 11.60
CA ALA A 47 -8.22 -5.87 12.54
C ALA A 47 -9.30 -4.79 12.63
N ALA A 48 -8.92 -3.51 12.46
CA ALA A 48 -9.87 -2.40 12.41
C ALA A 48 -10.68 -2.33 11.10
N GLY A 49 -10.33 -3.15 10.09
CA GLY A 49 -11.07 -3.24 8.83
C GLY A 49 -10.63 -2.24 7.75
N ILE A 50 -9.44 -1.64 7.86
CA ILE A 50 -8.90 -0.72 6.85
C ILE A 50 -8.74 -1.44 5.50
N ASP A 51 -9.29 -0.89 4.42
CA ASP A 51 -9.38 -1.59 3.12
C ASP A 51 -8.02 -1.78 2.46
N PHE A 52 -7.14 -0.78 2.54
CA PHE A 52 -5.78 -0.88 2.02
C PHE A 52 -4.76 -0.17 2.90
N LEU A 53 -3.55 -0.72 2.95
CA LEU A 53 -2.41 -0.12 3.62
C LEU A 53 -1.39 0.33 2.59
N LEU A 54 -0.91 1.57 2.73
CA LEU A 54 0.12 2.16 1.88
C LEU A 54 1.46 2.17 2.61
N VAL A 55 2.44 1.48 2.07
CA VAL A 55 3.84 1.63 2.49
C VAL A 55 4.45 2.73 1.63
N GLY A 56 4.24 3.96 2.10
CA GLY A 56 4.58 5.18 1.37
C GLY A 56 6.02 5.65 1.54
N ASP A 57 6.49 6.46 0.60
CA ASP A 57 7.77 7.19 0.73
C ASP A 57 7.76 8.22 1.87
N SER A 58 6.58 8.55 2.41
CA SER A 58 6.39 9.23 3.70
C SER A 58 7.08 8.51 4.88
N ALA A 59 7.52 7.27 4.72
CA ALA A 59 8.46 6.60 5.62
C ALA A 59 9.76 7.40 5.80
N GLY A 60 10.22 8.13 4.77
CA GLY A 60 11.38 9.01 4.86
C GLY A 60 11.26 9.98 6.03
N ASN A 61 10.12 10.66 6.16
CA ASN A 61 9.87 11.57 7.27
C ASN A 61 9.54 10.84 8.58
N ASN A 62 8.59 9.91 8.52
CA ASN A 62 7.95 9.35 9.72
C ASN A 62 8.76 8.23 10.39
N VAL A 63 9.68 7.60 9.66
CA VAL A 63 10.46 6.44 10.12
C VAL A 63 11.95 6.75 10.10
N LEU A 64 12.46 7.34 9.02
CA LEU A 64 13.89 7.52 8.78
C LEU A 64 14.42 8.91 9.20
N GLY A 65 13.52 9.86 9.49
CA GLY A 65 13.88 11.20 9.95
C GLY A 65 14.44 12.12 8.86
N TYR A 66 14.21 11.83 7.59
CA TYR A 66 14.53 12.73 6.49
C TYR A 66 13.63 13.96 6.48
N GLU A 67 14.16 15.09 6.02
CA GLU A 67 13.39 16.33 5.84
C GLU A 67 12.39 16.23 4.68
N THR A 68 12.71 15.43 3.66
CA THR A 68 11.87 15.21 2.47
C THR A 68 11.83 13.73 2.12
N THR A 69 10.94 13.32 1.21
CA THR A 69 10.88 11.92 0.73
C THR A 69 11.91 11.62 -0.35
N LEU A 70 12.61 12.65 -0.86
CA LEU A 70 13.58 12.52 -1.96
C LEU A 70 14.71 11.49 -1.70
N PRO A 71 15.27 11.34 -0.48
CA PRO A 71 16.34 10.38 -0.23
C PRO A 71 15.89 8.92 -0.09
N VAL A 72 14.58 8.66 -0.04
CA VAL A 72 14.06 7.30 0.17
C VAL A 72 14.38 6.41 -1.02
N THR A 73 14.89 5.22 -0.74
CA THR A 73 15.28 4.24 -1.76
C THR A 73 14.33 3.03 -1.80
N VAL A 74 14.42 2.24 -2.86
CA VAL A 74 13.71 0.95 -2.96
C VAL A 74 14.10 0.02 -1.81
N ASP A 75 15.38 0.03 -1.43
CA ASP A 75 15.91 -0.83 -0.38
C ASP A 75 15.48 -0.38 1.04
N ASP A 76 15.12 0.89 1.21
CA ASP A 76 14.49 1.37 2.44
C ASP A 76 13.05 0.85 2.57
N LEU A 77 12.29 0.85 1.47
CA LEU A 77 10.86 0.49 1.50
C LEU A 77 10.59 -1.01 1.45
N ILE A 78 11.47 -1.83 0.87
CA ILE A 78 11.31 -3.30 0.82
C ILE A 78 11.14 -3.93 2.21
N PRO A 79 12.00 -3.68 3.22
CA PRO A 79 11.82 -4.29 4.54
C PRO A 79 10.52 -3.84 5.23
N LEU A 80 10.15 -2.55 5.11
CA LEU A 80 8.90 -2.01 5.65
C LEU A 80 7.68 -2.66 4.98
N THR A 81 7.72 -2.80 3.65
CA THR A 81 6.68 -3.46 2.87
C THR A 81 6.53 -4.92 3.29
N ARG A 82 7.64 -5.62 3.52
CA ARG A 82 7.62 -7.02 3.96
C ARG A 82 6.97 -7.17 5.33
N ALA A 83 7.29 -6.26 6.26
CA ALA A 83 6.70 -6.24 7.59
C ALA A 83 5.18 -6.05 7.52
N VAL A 84 4.71 -5.08 6.72
CA VAL A 84 3.27 -4.79 6.55
C VAL A 84 2.55 -5.94 5.83
N ALA A 85 3.08 -6.43 4.70
CA ALA A 85 2.46 -7.50 3.92
C ALA A 85 2.37 -8.82 4.69
N GLY A 86 3.36 -9.14 5.52
CA GLY A 86 3.34 -10.32 6.39
C GLY A 86 2.39 -10.21 7.58
N ALA A 87 1.98 -8.99 7.95
CA ALA A 87 1.18 -8.71 9.14
C ALA A 87 -0.34 -8.67 8.90
N VAL A 88 -0.76 -8.57 7.63
CA VAL A 88 -2.17 -8.43 7.26
C VAL A 88 -2.76 -9.72 6.69
N THR A 89 -4.00 -9.99 7.06
CA THR A 89 -4.79 -11.12 6.53
C THR A 89 -5.83 -10.65 5.51
N ARG A 90 -6.34 -9.42 5.66
CA ARG A 90 -7.42 -8.86 4.87
C ARG A 90 -6.98 -7.70 3.97
N ALA A 91 -6.30 -6.70 4.51
CA ALA A 91 -6.03 -5.43 3.86
C ALA A 91 -5.23 -5.59 2.56
N PHE A 92 -5.48 -4.71 1.60
CA PHE A 92 -4.73 -4.67 0.36
C PHE A 92 -3.45 -3.82 0.54
N VAL A 93 -2.27 -4.44 0.47
CA VAL A 93 -1.00 -3.72 0.61
C VAL A 93 -0.54 -3.11 -0.71
N VAL A 94 -0.36 -1.80 -0.70
CA VAL A 94 0.22 -1.00 -1.78
C VAL A 94 1.59 -0.50 -1.33
N ALA A 95 2.59 -0.61 -2.19
CA ALA A 95 3.92 -0.04 -1.93
C ALA A 95 4.19 1.14 -2.87
N ASP A 96 4.83 2.18 -2.36
CA ASP A 96 5.29 3.29 -3.17
C ASP A 96 6.56 2.92 -3.93
N MET A 97 6.63 3.37 -5.17
CA MET A 97 7.87 3.45 -5.91
C MET A 97 8.49 4.82 -5.59
N PRO A 98 9.65 4.84 -4.92
CA PRO A 98 10.28 6.10 -4.53
C PRO A 98 10.77 6.88 -5.75
N PHE A 99 10.99 8.18 -5.58
CA PHE A 99 11.49 9.06 -6.63
C PHE A 99 12.74 8.49 -7.31
N GLY A 100 12.78 8.56 -8.64
CA GLY A 100 13.91 8.08 -9.44
C GLY A 100 13.94 6.57 -9.65
N SER A 101 12.93 5.83 -9.18
CA SER A 101 12.82 4.37 -9.39
C SER A 101 11.84 3.98 -10.50
N TYR A 102 11.24 4.96 -11.18
CA TYR A 102 10.28 4.73 -12.26
C TYR A 102 10.34 5.76 -13.41
N GLU A 103 11.18 6.79 -13.32
CA GLU A 103 11.20 7.92 -14.26
C GLU A 103 12.43 7.96 -15.19
N THR A 104 13.45 7.14 -14.99
CA THR A 104 14.75 7.33 -15.67
C THR A 104 14.82 6.70 -17.06
N GLY A 105 14.01 5.68 -17.33
CA GLY A 105 13.96 5.09 -18.66
C GLY A 105 12.98 3.93 -18.85
N PRO A 106 12.79 3.49 -20.11
CA PRO A 106 11.87 2.42 -20.44
C PRO A 106 12.20 1.13 -19.70
N GLY A 107 11.22 0.59 -18.95
CA GLY A 107 11.36 -0.70 -18.27
C GLY A 107 11.88 -0.63 -16.84
N GLU A 108 12.31 0.54 -16.36
CA GLU A 108 12.69 0.73 -14.96
C GLU A 108 11.48 0.53 -14.04
N ALA A 109 10.35 1.15 -14.35
CA ALA A 109 9.17 1.05 -13.51
C ALA A 109 8.68 -0.41 -13.35
N PRO A 110 8.57 -1.22 -14.43
CA PRO A 110 8.34 -2.66 -14.31
C PRO A 110 9.39 -3.40 -13.48
N HIS A 111 10.67 -3.07 -13.60
CA HIS A 111 11.74 -3.73 -12.84
C HIS A 111 11.59 -3.49 -11.35
N THR A 112 11.40 -2.24 -10.94
CA THR A 112 11.13 -1.85 -9.55
C THR A 112 9.84 -2.50 -9.04
N ALA A 113 8.76 -2.51 -9.84
CA ALA A 113 7.52 -3.18 -9.48
C ALA A 113 7.70 -4.69 -9.24
N PHE A 114 8.52 -5.36 -10.06
CA PHE A 114 8.84 -6.77 -9.85
C PHE A 114 9.57 -7.03 -8.54
N ARG A 115 10.48 -6.15 -8.12
CA ARG A 115 11.14 -6.24 -6.82
C ARG A 115 10.11 -6.22 -5.68
N PHE A 116 9.24 -5.21 -5.66
CA PHE A 116 8.21 -5.08 -4.62
C PHE A 116 7.14 -6.20 -4.65
N MET A 117 6.81 -6.76 -5.80
CA MET A 117 5.88 -7.89 -5.86
C MET A 117 6.55 -9.20 -5.39
N LYS A 118 7.84 -9.41 -5.69
CA LYS A 118 8.54 -10.66 -5.40
C LYS A 118 9.13 -10.71 -3.99
N GLU A 119 9.75 -9.63 -3.55
CA GLU A 119 10.59 -9.63 -2.34
C GLU A 119 9.80 -9.37 -1.04
N PRO A 120 8.88 -8.39 -0.99
CA PRO A 120 8.00 -8.18 0.15
C PRO A 120 6.52 -8.56 -0.08
N HIS A 121 6.15 -9.03 -1.28
CA HIS A 121 4.78 -9.44 -1.62
C HIS A 121 3.73 -8.31 -1.60
N ALA A 122 4.09 -7.10 -2.05
CA ALA A 122 3.11 -6.05 -2.30
C ALA A 122 2.04 -6.50 -3.30
N HIS A 123 0.78 -6.07 -3.12
CA HIS A 123 -0.31 -6.42 -4.04
C HIS A 123 -0.47 -5.45 -5.21
N ALA A 124 -0.02 -4.21 -5.03
CA ALA A 124 0.03 -3.17 -6.04
C ALA A 124 1.12 -2.16 -5.73
N LEU A 125 1.41 -1.31 -6.72
CA LEU A 125 2.39 -0.24 -6.63
C LEU A 125 1.68 1.11 -6.85
N LYS A 126 2.10 2.14 -6.12
CA LYS A 126 1.80 3.54 -6.41
C LYS A 126 3.07 4.21 -6.90
N PHE A 127 2.95 5.03 -7.93
CA PHE A 127 3.97 5.99 -8.31
C PHE A 127 3.31 7.32 -8.67
N GLU A 128 4.07 8.42 -8.59
CA GLU A 128 3.53 9.75 -8.82
C GLU A 128 3.80 10.24 -10.24
N GLY A 129 2.73 10.51 -10.96
CA GLY A 129 2.80 10.89 -12.36
C GLY A 129 1.46 11.33 -12.90
N GLY A 130 1.49 12.14 -13.94
CA GLY A 130 0.33 12.48 -14.75
C GLY A 130 0.43 11.83 -16.12
N VAL A 131 0.03 12.57 -17.17
CA VAL A 131 0.12 12.13 -18.57
C VAL A 131 1.53 11.65 -18.95
N ARG A 132 2.58 12.29 -18.40
CA ARG A 132 3.98 11.92 -18.65
C ARG A 132 4.32 10.47 -18.28
N SER A 133 3.61 9.89 -17.33
CA SER A 133 3.88 8.55 -16.80
C SER A 133 2.87 7.51 -17.29
N ALA A 134 1.96 7.90 -18.20
CA ALA A 134 0.95 6.99 -18.75
C ALA A 134 1.59 5.80 -19.48
N GLY A 135 2.77 5.98 -20.10
CA GLY A 135 3.50 4.89 -20.75
C GLY A 135 4.01 3.79 -19.80
N GLU A 136 4.13 4.11 -18.50
CA GLU A 136 4.54 3.16 -17.47
C GLU A 136 3.35 2.36 -16.91
N VAL A 137 2.11 2.88 -17.04
CA VAL A 137 0.87 2.16 -16.71
C VAL A 137 0.42 1.38 -17.94
N ARG A 138 0.69 0.08 -17.98
CA ARG A 138 0.23 -0.80 -19.07
C ARG A 138 -1.13 -1.41 -18.79
#